data_AF-A0A971MIH0-F1
#
_entry.id   AF-A0A971MIH0-F1
#
_cell.length_a   1.000
_cell.length_b   1.000
_cell.length_c   1.000
_cell.angle_alpha   90.00
_cell.angle_beta   90.00
_cell.angle_gamma   90.00
#
_symmetry.space_group_name_H-M   'P 1'
#
loop_
_entity.id
_entity.type
_entity.pdbx_description
1 polymer ?
#
loop_
_entity_poly.entity_id
_entity_poly.type
_entity_poly.pdbx_seq_one_letter_code
_entity_poly.pdbx_strand_id
1 'polypeptide(L)' 'MEEMYATFNMGIGMILIVDKDVAKEIISEYERLDQVIYNLGTIQRGDLCVEI' A
#
# COMPACT_ATOMS: atom_id res chain seq x y z
N MET A 1 -4.97 -19.69 -4.59
CA MET A 1 -4.48 -18.30 -4.76
C MET A 1 -4.38 -17.59 -3.42
N GLU A 2 -5.35 -17.76 -2.50
CA GLU A 2 -5.27 -17.19 -1.13
C GLU A 2 -3.96 -17.53 -0.40
N GLU A 3 -3.50 -18.78 -0.47
CA GLU A 3 -2.23 -19.18 0.15
C GLU A 3 -1.02 -18.39 -0.38
N MET A 4 -1.02 -17.93 -1.64
CA MET A 4 0.10 -17.15 -2.17
C MET A 4 0.18 -15.77 -1.53
N TYR A 5 -0.96 -15.10 -1.33
CA TYR A 5 -1.03 -13.79 -0.67
C TYR A 5 -0.65 -13.86 0.82
N ALA A 6 -0.92 -14.98 1.48
CA ALA A 6 -0.55 -15.18 2.89
C ALA A 6 0.90 -15.64 3.08
N THR A 7 1.55 -16.18 2.04
CA THR A 7 2.88 -16.80 2.14
C THR A 7 3.99 -15.94 1.56
N PHE A 8 3.70 -15.18 0.51
CA PHE A 8 4.68 -14.36 -0.19
C PHE A 8 4.29 -12.89 -0.11
N ASN A 9 5.30 -12.02 -0.07
CA ASN A 9 5.11 -10.57 -0.06
C ASN A 9 4.52 -10.01 -1.38
N MET A 10 4.45 -10.82 -2.44
CA MET A 10 3.87 -10.46 -3.75
C MET A 10 4.47 -9.18 -4.35
N GLY A 11 5.75 -8.90 -4.08
CA GLY A 11 6.45 -7.70 -4.54
C GLY A 11 6.29 -6.47 -3.67
N ILE A 12 5.54 -6.54 -2.55
CA ILE A 12 5.35 -5.45 -1.59
C ILE A 12 6.11 -5.77 -0.31
N GLY A 13 7.31 -5.20 -0.16
CA GLY A 13 8.12 -5.41 1.04
C GLY A 13 7.66 -4.62 2.27
N MET A 14 6.90 -3.55 2.05
CA MET A 14 6.46 -2.63 3.10
C MET A 14 5.13 -1.98 2.72
N ILE A 15 4.24 -1.82 3.70
CA ILE A 15 2.99 -1.08 3.58
C ILE A 15 3.05 0.08 4.58
N LEU A 16 2.72 1.28 4.12
CA LEU A 16 2.64 2.47 4.95
C LEU A 16 1.20 2.98 4.98
N ILE A 17 0.66 3.18 6.18
CA ILE A 17 -0.67 3.74 6.39
C ILE A 17 -0.50 5.18 6.85
N VAL A 18 -0.98 6.12 6.04
CA VAL A 18 -0.89 7.57 6.31
C VAL A 18 -2.19 8.26 5.96
N ASP A 19 -2.32 9.50 6.41
CA ASP A 19 -3.37 10.39 5.94
C ASP A 19 -3.26 10.61 4.42
N LYS A 20 -4.40 10.86 3.77
CA LYS A 20 -4.51 11.03 2.33
C LYS A 20 -3.65 12.16 1.80
N ASP A 21 -3.51 13.25 2.55
CA ASP A 21 -2.71 14.39 2.09
C ASP A 21 -1.21 14.10 2.21
N VAL A 22 -0.80 13.42 3.28
CA VAL A 22 0.58 12.92 3.44
C VAL A 22 0.94 11.90 2.35
N ALA A 23 0.00 11.03 1.94
CA ALA A 23 0.21 10.08 0.86
C ALA A 23 0.58 10.76 -0.47
N LYS A 24 -0.06 11.89 -0.79
CA LYS A 24 0.24 12.64 -2.02
C LYS A 24 1.64 13.24 -2.00
N GLU A 25 2.04 13.80 -0.86
CA GLU A 25 3.38 14.34 -0.68
C GLU A 25 4.43 13.24 -0.88
N ILE A 26 4.26 12.09 -0.22
CA ILE A 26 5.18 10.94 -0.34
C ILE A 26 5.28 10.45 -1.79
N ILE A 27 4.16 10.28 -2.50
CA ILE A 27 4.18 9.82 -3.89
C ILE A 27 4.95 10.82 -4.76
N SER A 28 4.69 12.12 -4.62
CA SER A 28 5.38 13.15 -5.40
C SER A 28 6.88 13.19 -5.11
N GLU A 29 7.30 13.00 -3.86
CA GLU A 29 8.71 12.94 -3.49
C GLU A 29 9.42 11.73 -4.11
N TYR A 30 8.79 10.55 -4.08
CA TYR A 30 9.38 9.31 -4.58
C TYR A 30 9.39 9.21 -6.11
N GLU A 31 8.41 9.80 -6.81
CA GLU A 31 8.44 9.96 -8.27
C GLU A 31 9.68 10.74 -8.73
N ARG A 32 10.14 11.74 -7.95
CA ARG A 32 11.37 12.50 -8.25
C ARG A 32 12.65 11.70 -8.01
N LEU A 33 12.59 10.68 -7.16
CA LEU A 33 13.74 9.83 -6.82
C LEU A 33 13.85 8.59 -7.72
N ASP A 34 12.99 8.47 -8.75
CA ASP A 34 12.88 7.30 -9.63
C ASP A 34 12.65 6.00 -8.85
N GLN A 35 11.99 6.11 -7.68
CA GLN A 35 11.63 4.98 -6.83
C GLN A 35 10.15 4.68 -6.96
N VAL A 36 9.83 3.39 -7.08
CA VAL A 36 8.47 2.95 -7.36
C VAL A 36 7.69 2.77 -6.06
N ILE A 37 6.71 3.64 -5.82
CA ILE A 37 5.69 3.51 -4.78
C ILE A 37 4.34 3.29 -5.44
N TYR A 38 3.53 2.38 -4.87
CA TYR A 38 2.18 2.10 -5.33
C TYR A 38 1.17 2.52 -4.26
N ASN A 39 0.11 3.21 -4.67
CA ASN A 39 -1.07 3.38 -3.84
C ASN A 39 -1.92 2.11 -3.92
N LEU A 40 -1.88 1.30 -2.86
CA LEU A 40 -2.57 0.02 -2.79
C LEU A 40 -4.07 0.16 -2.44
N GLY A 41 -4.48 1.25 -1.78
CA GLY A 41 -5.88 1.43 -1.38
C GLY A 41 -6.09 2.39 -0.21
N THR A 42 -7.28 2.31 0.39
CA THR A 42 -7.71 3.16 1.51
C THR A 42 -8.31 2.33 2.63
N ILE A 43 -8.08 2.73 3.88
CA ILE A 43 -8.71 2.08 5.04
C ILE A 43 -10.12 2.63 5.23
N GLN A 44 -11.08 1.72 5.38
CA GLN A 44 -12.46 2.04 5.74
C GLN A 44 -12.84 1.25 6.99
N ARG A 45 -13.81 1.76 7.76
CA ARG A 45 -14.32 1.04 8.93
C ARG A 45 -15.13 -0.16 8.45
N GLY A 46 -14.82 -1.36 8.94
CA GLY A 46 -15.51 -2.60 8.61
C GLY A 46 -15.17 -3.73 9.59
N ASP A 47 -15.82 -4.87 9.41
CA ASP A 47 -15.63 -6.05 10.27
C ASP A 47 -14.54 -7.00 9.76
N LEU A 48 -14.14 -6.88 8.49
CA LEU A 48 -13.06 -7.64 7.88
C LEU A 48 -11.74 -6.83 7.81
N CYS A 49 -10.62 -7.54 7.93
CA CYS A 49 -9.28 -6.96 8.00
C CYS A 49 -8.70 -6.62 6.61
N VAL A 50 -9.02 -7.40 5.57
CA VAL A 50 -8.59 -7.19 4.18
C VAL A 50 -9.63 -7.81 3.25
N GLU A 51 -10.14 -7.05 2.27
CA GLU A 51 -10.90 -7.56 1.13
C GLU A 51 -10.01 -7.47 -0.12
N ILE A 52 -9.76 -8.62 -0.77
CA ILE A 52 -8.88 -8.77 -1.94
C ILE A 52 -9.72 -8.79 -3.22
#